data_AF-A0A803SU01-F1
#
_entry.id   AF-A0A803SU01-F1
#
_cell.length_a   1.000
_cell.length_b   1.000
_cell.length_c   1.000
_cell.angle_alpha   90.00
_cell.angle_beta   90.00
_cell.angle_gamma   90.00
#
_symmetry.space_group_name_H-M   'P 1'
#
loop_
_entity.id
_entity.type
_entity.pdbx_description
1 polymer ?
#
loop_
_entity_poly.entity_id
_entity_poly.type
_entity_poly.pdbx_seq_one_letter_code
_entity_poly.pdbx_strand_id
1 'polypeptide(L)'
;MKSLFVSALLIAFVLVLFCQSGSAVKCYKCARGPCKKIVTCPAGKDACIAVNLGTKNVFDCWKYSECNLDKVGTYYKSESFGFRCCTGNLCNDKAYSGSG
;
A
#
# COMPACT_ATOMS: atom_id res chain seq x y z
N MET A 1 7.67 -11.87 44.79
CA MET A 1 7.47 -12.77 43.63
C MET A 1 6.23 -12.41 42.81
N LYS A 2 5.02 -12.32 43.41
CA LYS A 2 3.76 -11.98 42.70
C LYS A 2 3.81 -10.67 41.89
N SER A 3 4.40 -9.61 42.44
CA SER A 3 4.53 -8.31 41.76
C SER A 3 5.42 -8.33 40.51
N LEU A 4 6.43 -9.21 40.46
CA LEU A 4 7.34 -9.31 39.31
C LEU A 4 6.66 -10.00 38.13
N PHE A 5 5.82 -11.01 38.41
CA PHE A 5 5.01 -11.67 37.39
C PHE A 5 3.98 -10.71 36.77
N VAL A 6 3.35 -9.87 37.59
CA VAL A 6 2.38 -8.86 37.12
C VAL A 6 3.05 -7.82 36.23
N SER A 7 4.22 -7.31 36.62
CA SER A 7 4.98 -6.36 35.79
C SER A 7 5.44 -6.99 34.47
N ALA A 8 5.91 -8.24 34.48
CA ALA A 8 6.32 -8.94 33.26
C ALA A 8 5.15 -9.13 32.28
N LEU A 9 3.96 -9.48 32.78
CA LEU A 9 2.74 -9.63 31.98
C LEU A 9 2.31 -8.30 31.34
N LEU A 10 2.37 -7.19 32.07
CA LEU A 10 2.04 -5.86 31.54
C LEU A 10 3.02 -5.42 30.45
N ILE A 11 4.32 -5.64 30.66
CA ILE A 11 5.34 -5.31 29.65
C ILE A 11 5.15 -6.15 28.38
N ALA A 12 4.90 -7.45 28.53
CA ALA A 12 4.62 -8.33 27.40
C ALA A 12 3.36 -7.91 26.62
N PHE A 13 2.30 -7.51 27.34
CA PHE A 13 1.06 -7.03 26.71
C PHE A 13 1.28 -5.74 25.91
N VAL A 14 2.05 -4.80 26.45
CA VAL A 14 2.44 -3.57 25.72
C VAL A 14 3.26 -3.92 24.48
N LEU A 15 4.24 -4.82 24.57
CA LEU A 15 5.07 -5.23 23.42
C LEU A 15 4.23 -5.88 22.30
N VAL A 16 3.22 -6.68 22.63
CA VAL A 16 2.32 -7.30 21.64
C VAL A 16 1.48 -6.25 20.91
N LEU A 17 1.03 -5.19 21.58
CA LEU A 17 0.27 -4.09 20.96
C LEU A 17 1.12 -3.31 19.94
N PHE A 18 2.42 -3.13 20.20
CA PHE A 18 3.34 -2.48 19.28
C PHE A 18 3.82 -3.40 18.14
N CYS A 19 3.53 -4.72 18.21
CA CYS A 19 3.96 -5.69 17.21
C CYS A 19 2.95 -5.87 16.07
N GLN A 20 2.05 -4.91 15.83
CA GLN A 20 1.27 -4.82 14.60
C GLN A 20 2.18 -4.39 13.45
N SER A 21 3.08 -5.29 13.08
CA SER A 21 3.90 -5.20 11.88
C SER A 21 2.94 -5.26 10.70
N GLY A 22 2.65 -4.12 10.08
CA GLY A 22 1.84 -4.09 8.85
C GLY A 22 2.41 -5.10 7.86
N SER A 23 1.60 -6.05 7.43
CA SER A 23 2.01 -7.08 6.48
C SER A 23 2.62 -6.45 5.24
N ALA A 24 3.88 -6.79 4.93
CA ALA A 24 4.54 -6.26 3.74
C ALA A 24 3.89 -6.85 2.48
N VAL A 25 3.08 -6.05 1.80
CA VAL A 25 2.42 -6.42 0.55
C VAL A 25 3.41 -6.42 -0.61
N LYS A 26 3.24 -7.33 -1.57
CA LYS A 26 3.98 -7.34 -2.83
C LYS A 26 3.13 -6.70 -3.92
N CYS A 27 3.72 -5.84 -4.76
CA CYS A 27 3.01 -5.16 -5.84
C CYS A 27 3.82 -5.19 -7.14
N TYR A 28 3.14 -5.00 -8.26
CA TYR A 28 3.80 -4.64 -9.51
C TYR A 28 4.26 -3.18 -9.45
N LYS A 29 5.48 -2.90 -9.91
CA LYS A 29 6.05 -1.53 -9.95
C LYS A 29 6.70 -1.19 -11.29
N CYS A 30 6.11 -0.24 -12.02
CA CYS A 30 6.68 0.33 -13.24
C CYS A 30 5.98 1.64 -13.63
N ALA A 31 6.71 2.52 -14.30
CA ALA A 31 6.20 3.80 -14.78
C ALA A 31 5.35 3.70 -16.07
N ARG A 32 5.41 2.57 -16.77
CA ARG A 32 4.63 2.28 -17.98
C ARG A 32 4.41 0.77 -18.10
N GLY A 33 3.15 0.33 -18.08
CA GLY A 33 2.77 -1.06 -18.30
C GLY A 33 2.89 -1.50 -19.77
N PRO A 34 2.87 -2.81 -20.06
CA PRO A 34 2.65 -3.93 -19.13
C PRO A 34 3.83 -4.21 -18.18
N CYS A 35 3.52 -4.58 -16.93
CA CYS A 35 4.49 -4.66 -15.83
C CYS A 35 4.92 -6.10 -15.54
N LYS A 36 6.23 -6.38 -15.40
CA LYS A 36 6.75 -7.68 -14.92
C LYS A 36 7.53 -7.60 -13.60
N LYS A 37 7.82 -6.38 -13.13
CA LYS A 37 8.63 -6.16 -11.93
C LYS A 37 7.77 -6.27 -10.68
N ILE A 38 8.05 -7.28 -9.87
CA ILE A 38 7.45 -7.48 -8.56
C ILE A 38 8.38 -6.87 -7.51
N VAL A 39 7.82 -6.12 -6.57
CA VAL A 39 8.55 -5.58 -5.42
C VAL A 39 7.79 -5.88 -4.13
N THR A 40 8.51 -6.13 -3.04
CA THR A 40 7.95 -6.06 -1.69
C THR A 40 7.89 -4.58 -1.30
N CYS A 41 6.72 -4.10 -0.89
CA CYS A 41 6.54 -2.70 -0.55
C CYS A 41 7.29 -2.33 0.74
N PRO A 42 7.85 -1.11 0.81
CA PRO A 42 8.55 -0.65 2.00
C PRO A 42 7.58 -0.43 3.16
N ALA A 43 8.13 -0.33 4.38
CA ALA A 43 7.35 0.00 5.57
C ALA A 43 6.53 1.28 5.35
N GLY A 44 5.27 1.26 5.81
CA GLY A 44 4.32 2.37 5.62
C GLY A 44 3.62 2.41 4.25
N LYS A 45 3.89 1.46 3.35
CA LYS A 45 3.14 1.24 2.11
C LYS A 45 2.47 -0.13 2.16
N ASP A 46 1.21 -0.13 2.57
CA ASP A 46 0.35 -1.29 2.85
C ASP A 46 -0.63 -1.61 1.72
N ALA A 47 -0.51 -0.97 0.55
CA ALA A 47 -1.33 -1.20 -0.62
C ALA A 47 -0.54 -1.17 -1.93
N CYS A 48 -1.15 -1.68 -2.99
CA CYS A 48 -0.75 -1.46 -4.37
C CYS A 48 -1.64 -0.38 -5.01
N ILE A 49 -1.12 0.34 -6.00
CA ILE A 49 -1.89 1.26 -6.84
C ILE A 49 -1.65 0.96 -8.33
N ALA A 50 -2.72 1.10 -9.13
CA ALA A 50 -2.67 1.19 -10.58
C ALA A 50 -3.31 2.51 -11.00
N VAL A 51 -2.58 3.33 -11.76
CA VAL A 51 -3.01 4.66 -12.20
C VAL A 51 -2.98 4.74 -13.71
N ASN A 52 -4.08 5.19 -14.30
CA ASN A 52 -4.20 5.49 -15.71
C ASN A 52 -4.11 7.01 -15.91
N LEU A 53 -3.06 7.45 -16.60
CA LEU A 53 -2.79 8.86 -16.95
C LEU A 53 -3.18 9.15 -18.41
N GLY A 54 -4.18 8.44 -18.95
CA GLY A 54 -4.64 8.48 -20.34
C GLY A 54 -3.71 7.76 -21.31
N THR A 55 -2.46 8.19 -21.42
CA THR A 55 -1.47 7.66 -22.37
C THR A 55 -0.62 6.52 -21.81
N LYS A 56 -0.62 6.34 -20.49
CA LYS A 56 0.20 5.35 -19.79
C LYS A 56 -0.47 4.87 -18.52
N ASN A 57 -0.21 3.60 -18.20
CA ASN A 57 -0.56 3.00 -16.93
C ASN A 57 0.68 2.90 -16.04
N VAL A 58 0.57 3.40 -14.82
CA VAL A 58 1.60 3.36 -13.78
C VAL A 58 1.16 2.38 -12.70
N PHE A 59 2.10 1.59 -12.20
CA PHE A 59 1.89 0.60 -11.16
C PHE A 59 2.90 0.87 -10.05
N ASP A 60 2.48 0.94 -8.79
CA ASP A 60 3.39 1.19 -7.66
C ASP A 60 2.87 0.63 -6.33
N CYS A 61 3.71 0.68 -5.30
CA CYS A 61 3.35 0.57 -3.90
C CYS A 61 2.72 1.88 -3.41
N TRP A 62 1.69 1.78 -2.58
CA TRP A 62 0.93 2.90 -2.06
C TRP A 62 0.59 2.73 -0.58
N LYS A 63 0.12 3.80 0.05
CA LYS A 63 -0.43 3.77 1.40
C LYS A 63 -1.95 3.81 1.29
N TYR A 64 -2.64 2.84 1.83
CA TYR A 64 -4.09 2.73 1.67
C TYR A 64 -4.83 3.95 2.22
N SER A 65 -4.35 4.52 3.34
CA SER A 65 -4.90 5.77 3.89
C SER A 65 -4.72 7.00 2.99
N GLU A 66 -3.82 6.94 2.00
CA GLU A 66 -3.58 7.97 0.98
C GLU A 66 -4.25 7.63 -0.35
N CYS A 67 -5.11 6.61 -0.40
CA CYS A 67 -5.84 6.21 -1.59
C CYS A 67 -7.07 7.11 -1.82
N ASN A 68 -6.83 8.38 -2.15
CA ASN A 68 -7.87 9.36 -2.47
C ASN A 68 -7.42 10.28 -3.61
N LEU A 69 -8.40 10.92 -4.26
CA LEU A 69 -8.20 11.77 -5.43
C LEU A 69 -7.15 12.86 -5.17
N ASP A 70 -7.25 13.57 -4.04
CA ASP A 70 -6.34 14.69 -3.73
C ASP A 70 -4.89 14.24 -3.61
N LYS A 71 -4.62 13.19 -2.83
CA LYS A 71 -3.26 12.68 -2.60
C LYS A 71 -2.67 12.08 -3.87
N VAL A 72 -3.46 11.29 -4.61
CA VAL A 72 -3.00 10.65 -5.85
C VAL A 72 -2.77 11.70 -6.95
N GLY A 73 -3.72 12.63 -7.13
CA GLY A 73 -3.61 13.70 -8.13
C GLY A 73 -2.42 14.61 -7.88
N THR A 74 -2.21 15.01 -6.62
CA THR A 74 -1.03 15.80 -6.22
C THR A 74 0.28 15.06 -6.52
N TYR A 75 0.35 13.76 -6.22
CA TYR A 75 1.56 12.97 -6.43
C TYR A 75 1.88 12.78 -7.92
N TYR A 76 0.88 12.45 -8.74
CA TYR A 76 1.07 12.21 -10.18
C TYR A 76 1.02 13.48 -11.03
N LYS A 77 0.71 14.65 -10.44
CA LYS A 77 0.63 15.95 -11.11
C LYS A 77 -0.26 15.91 -12.36
N SER A 78 -1.40 15.23 -12.25
CA SER A 78 -2.38 15.11 -13.32
C SER A 78 -3.76 15.45 -12.77
N GLU A 79 -4.54 16.24 -13.51
CA GLU A 79 -5.93 16.53 -13.17
C GLU A 79 -6.92 15.57 -13.84
N SER A 80 -6.50 14.92 -14.93
CA SER A 80 -7.26 13.86 -15.59
C SER A 80 -6.54 12.54 -15.44
N PHE A 81 -7.01 11.73 -14.49
CA PHE A 81 -6.48 10.40 -14.21
C PHE A 81 -7.54 9.51 -13.57
N GLY A 82 -7.36 8.20 -13.71
CA GLY A 82 -8.12 7.20 -12.96
C GLY A 82 -7.19 6.32 -12.16
N PHE A 83 -7.61 5.84 -11.00
CA PHE A 83 -6.77 4.97 -10.18
C PHE A 83 -7.58 3.93 -9.40
N ARG A 84 -6.91 2.85 -9.00
CA ARG A 84 -7.42 1.85 -8.06
C ARG A 84 -6.32 1.46 -7.09
N CYS A 85 -6.63 1.42 -5.80
CA CYS A 85 -5.78 0.77 -4.81
C CYS A 85 -6.37 -0.54 -4.31
N CYS A 86 -5.52 -1.42 -3.80
CA CYS A 86 -5.89 -2.71 -3.23
C CYS A 86 -4.79 -3.19 -2.26
N THR A 87 -5.11 -4.04 -1.29
CA THR A 87 -4.21 -4.47 -0.20
C THR A 87 -3.69 -5.90 -0.35
N GLY A 88 -4.09 -6.61 -1.40
CA GLY A 88 -3.66 -7.98 -1.67
C GLY A 88 -2.31 -8.04 -2.41
N ASN A 89 -1.58 -9.15 -2.26
CA ASN A 89 -0.36 -9.37 -3.04
C ASN A 89 -0.66 -9.38 -4.55
N LEU A 90 0.11 -8.61 -5.30
CA LEU A 90 0.08 -8.48 -6.76
C LEU A 90 -1.30 -8.08 -7.30
N CYS A 91 -2.15 -7.46 -6.46
CA CYS A 91 -3.52 -7.14 -6.80
C CYS A 91 -3.65 -6.04 -7.87
N ASN A 92 -2.56 -5.33 -8.18
CA ASN A 92 -2.47 -4.34 -9.25
C ASN A 92 -1.97 -4.94 -10.58
N ASP A 93 -2.31 -6.20 -10.88
CA ASP A 93 -1.95 -6.90 -12.13
C ASP A 93 -2.60 -6.29 -13.39
N LYS A 94 -3.69 -5.54 -13.21
CA LYS A 94 -4.44 -4.89 -14.29
C LYS A 94 -4.34 -3.38 -14.21
N ALA A 95 -4.22 -2.77 -15.39
CA ALA A 95 -4.41 -1.33 -15.57
C ALA A 95 -5.77 -0.90 -15.03
N TYR A 96 -5.87 0.36 -14.60
CA TYR A 96 -7.17 0.93 -14.31
C TYR A 96 -7.92 1.18 -15.63
N SER A 97 -9.04 0.48 -15.81
CA SER A 97 -9.84 0.55 -17.03
C SER A 97 -11.06 1.47 -16.94
N GLY A 98 -11.37 2.01 -15.75
CA GLY A 98 -12.44 2.98 -15.52
C GLY A 98 -13.85 2.56 -15.97
N SER A 99 -14.72 2.29 -15.00
CA SER A 99 -16.17 2.52 -15.13
C SER A 99 -16.71 2.71 -13.72
N GLY A 100 -16.89 3.95 -13.28
CA GLY A 100 -17.39 4.31 -11.95
C GLY A 100 -16.55 5.40 -11.31
#